data_AF-A0A3C1DM21-F1
#
_entry.id   AF-A0A3C1DM21-F1
#
_cell.length_a   1.000
_cell.length_b   1.000
_cell.length_c   1.000
_cell.angle_alpha   90.00
_cell.angle_beta   90.00
_cell.angle_gamma   90.00
#
_symmetry.space_group_name_H-M   'P 1'
#
loop_
_entity.id
_entity.type
_entity.pdbx_description
1 polymer ?
#
loop_
_entity_poly.entity_id
_entity_poly.type
_entity_poly.pdbx_seq_one_letter_code
_entity_poly.pdbx_strand_id
1 'polypeptide(L)'
;MTVARVARQAYITGVDPAALAQVVTLEAADATSWSNAQRMLKMVGDSESIRMAQAIALIEAAEKEKKDADAEFAGAKAEYDLVTLNVRAARFALGLSSEGPVAADVTEFFKTYPVPDCQFKPEDSNKTSRSCSDAMRYVLSQVTSPEKSWFNLCLNLVTIAYGAPQTIPNAIDQWNGMPEEFRHSPNTVAPPGALMFWSPNHVAISLGNNMIASNDVLGTGRVWIVSFQTIQARWNMPYLGWTAPDFRNA
;
A
#
# COMPACT_ATOMS: atom_id res chain seq x y z
N MET A 1 -11.39 44.15 42.50
CA MET A 1 -11.65 42.69 42.40
C MET A 1 -10.55 41.95 43.15
N THR A 2 -10.86 40.96 43.97
CA THR A 2 -9.90 40.27 44.83
C THR A 2 -9.03 39.27 44.05
N VAL A 3 -7.75 39.18 44.43
CA VAL A 3 -6.70 38.28 43.87
C VAL A 3 -7.17 36.84 43.67
N ALA A 4 -8.05 36.34 44.56
CA ALA A 4 -8.65 35.01 44.47
C ALA A 4 -9.46 34.76 43.18
N ARG A 5 -10.04 35.79 42.56
CA ARG A 5 -10.84 35.66 41.33
C ARG A 5 -9.95 35.54 40.07
N VAL A 6 -8.79 36.20 40.09
CA VAL A 6 -7.79 36.13 39.01
C VAL A 6 -7.06 34.79 39.03
N ALA A 7 -6.69 34.30 40.21
CA ALA A 7 -6.12 32.97 40.38
C ALA A 7 -7.07 31.86 39.92
N ARG A 8 -8.39 32.00 40.17
CA ARG A 8 -9.40 31.07 39.65
C ARG A 8 -9.52 31.11 38.12
N GLN A 9 -9.51 32.29 37.52
CA GLN A 9 -9.63 32.42 36.07
C GLN A 9 -8.41 31.83 35.35
N ALA A 10 -7.21 32.05 35.89
CA ALA A 10 -5.96 31.55 35.32
C ALA A 10 -5.81 30.02 35.42
N TYR A 11 -6.32 29.42 36.51
CA TYR A 11 -6.41 27.97 36.67
C TYR A 11 -7.39 27.32 35.68
N ILE A 12 -8.49 28.02 35.34
CA ILE A 12 -9.49 27.55 34.37
C ILE A 12 -8.97 27.65 32.93
N THR A 13 -8.04 28.57 32.63
CA THR A 13 -7.49 28.79 31.29
C THR A 13 -6.17 28.05 31.03
N GLY A 14 -5.68 27.23 31.95
CA GLY A 14 -4.50 26.37 31.75
C GLY A 14 -3.15 27.10 31.68
N VAL A 15 -3.05 28.30 32.26
CA VAL A 15 -1.79 29.07 32.25
C VAL A 15 -0.83 28.50 33.30
N ASP A 16 0.43 28.25 32.89
CA ASP A 16 1.51 27.74 33.74
C ASP A 16 1.67 28.61 35.02
N PRO A 17 1.64 28.00 36.23
CA PRO A 17 1.90 28.68 37.50
C PRO A 17 3.20 29.51 37.54
N ALA A 18 4.24 29.11 36.80
CA ALA A 18 5.51 29.84 36.73
C ALA A 18 5.39 31.17 35.96
N ALA A 19 4.52 31.23 34.94
CA ALA A 19 4.23 32.46 34.21
C ALA A 19 3.42 33.45 35.08
N LEU A 20 2.57 32.93 35.98
CA LEU A 20 1.80 33.75 36.92
C LEU A 20 2.69 34.39 38.00
N ALA A 21 3.76 33.72 38.42
CA ALA A 21 4.69 34.26 39.42
C ALA A 21 5.38 35.57 38.96
N GLN A 22 5.55 35.77 37.65
CA GLN A 22 6.10 37.01 37.10
C GLN A 22 5.10 38.19 37.10
N VAL A 23 3.80 37.93 37.24
CA VAL A 23 2.74 38.95 37.24
C VAL A 23 2.48 39.50 38.66
N VAL A 24 2.80 38.73 39.70
CA VAL A 24 2.47 39.05 41.10
C VAL A 24 3.39 40.12 41.71
N THR A 25 4.45 40.57 41.03
CA THR A 25 5.36 41.61 41.54
C THR A 25 4.93 43.06 41.24
N LEU A 26 3.76 43.28 40.61
CA LEU A 26 3.25 44.61 40.35
C LEU A 26 2.44 45.12 41.55
N GLU A 27 3.11 45.78 42.49
CA GLU A 27 2.43 46.62 43.49
C GLU A 27 1.63 47.72 42.79
N ALA A 28 0.42 47.95 43.29
CA ALA A 28 -0.61 48.74 42.64
C ALA A 28 -0.21 50.22 42.43
N ALA A 29 -0.16 50.68 41.18
CA ALA A 29 -0.22 52.11 40.87
C ALA A 29 -0.83 52.35 39.48
N ASP A 30 -2.01 53.00 39.44
CA ASP A 30 -2.78 53.49 38.29
C ASP A 30 -3.50 52.47 37.35
N ALA A 31 -4.55 52.93 36.65
CA ALA A 31 -5.35 52.13 35.73
C ALA A 31 -4.58 51.66 34.48
N THR A 32 -3.48 52.35 34.16
CA THR A 32 -2.59 52.03 33.05
C THR A 32 -1.79 50.77 33.34
N SER A 33 -1.29 50.59 34.58
CA SER A 33 -0.59 49.37 35.00
C SER A 33 -1.49 48.12 34.93
N TRP A 34 -2.77 48.25 35.31
CA TRP A 34 -3.77 47.19 35.16
C TRP A 34 -4.03 46.83 33.70
N SER A 35 -4.15 47.83 32.81
CA SER A 35 -4.34 47.59 31.38
C SER A 35 -3.13 46.90 30.73
N ASN A 36 -1.92 47.17 31.25
CA ASN A 36 -0.69 46.55 30.79
C ASN A 36 -0.58 45.10 31.27
N ALA A 37 -0.93 44.82 32.54
CA ALA A 37 -0.99 43.46 33.08
C ALA A 37 -1.99 42.57 32.33
N GLN A 38 -3.17 43.10 31.98
CA GLN A 38 -4.16 42.37 31.16
C GLN A 38 -3.65 42.08 29.75
N ARG A 39 -2.95 43.02 29.11
CA ARG A 39 -2.32 42.80 27.79
C ARG A 39 -1.26 41.71 27.84
N MET A 40 -0.42 41.69 28.90
CA MET A 40 0.59 40.66 29.07
C MET A 40 -0.04 39.28 29.29
N LEU A 41 -1.07 39.16 30.15
CA LEU A 41 -1.78 37.89 30.33
C LEU A 41 -2.38 37.37 29.02
N LYS A 42 -2.98 38.26 28.22
CA LYS A 42 -3.53 37.89 26.92
C LYS A 42 -2.44 37.40 25.97
N MET A 43 -1.31 38.11 25.86
CA MET A 43 -0.19 37.68 25.02
C MET A 43 0.38 36.32 25.45
N VAL A 44 0.49 36.07 26.76
CA VAL A 44 0.93 34.76 27.27
C VAL A 44 -0.07 33.67 26.88
N GLY A 45 -1.38 33.89 27.10
CA GLY A 45 -2.43 32.94 26.72
C GLY A 45 -2.47 32.67 25.20
N ASP A 46 -2.31 33.70 24.38
CA ASP A 46 -2.23 33.58 22.92
C ASP A 46 -0.98 32.79 22.51
N SER A 47 0.17 33.02 23.16
CA SER A 47 1.42 32.29 22.86
C SER A 47 1.36 30.82 23.25
N GLU A 48 0.76 30.48 24.38
CA GLU A 48 0.57 29.09 24.82
C GLU A 48 -0.45 28.37 23.94
N SER A 49 -1.50 29.07 23.48
CA SER A 49 -2.46 28.51 22.52
C SER A 49 -1.78 28.17 21.18
N ILE A 50 -0.88 29.01 20.69
CA ILE A 50 -0.09 28.75 19.47
C ILE A 50 0.85 27.55 19.68
N ARG A 51 1.56 27.48 20.82
CA ARG A 51 2.43 26.34 21.15
C ARG A 51 1.67 25.03 21.22
N MET A 52 0.48 25.03 21.83
CA MET A 52 -0.38 23.85 21.91
C MET A 52 -0.83 23.39 20.52
N ALA A 53 -1.25 24.33 19.66
CA ALA A 53 -1.62 24.01 18.27
C ALA A 53 -0.44 23.43 17.47
N GLN A 54 0.76 23.98 17.64
CA GLN A 54 1.98 23.43 17.03
C GLN A 54 2.33 22.04 17.56
N ALA A 55 2.17 21.79 18.86
CA ALA A 55 2.41 20.49 19.47
C ALA A 55 1.42 19.43 18.94
N ILE A 56 0.14 19.76 18.81
CA ILE A 56 -0.88 18.89 18.21
C ILE A 56 -0.49 18.54 16.77
N ALA A 57 -0.15 19.54 15.94
CA ALA A 57 0.24 19.31 14.56
C ALA A 57 1.48 18.41 14.42
N LEU A 58 2.46 18.54 15.33
CA LEU A 58 3.64 17.67 15.38
C LEU A 58 3.27 16.22 15.75
N ILE A 59 2.35 16.03 16.71
CA ILE A 59 1.86 14.70 17.08
C ILE A 59 1.14 14.05 15.89
N GLU A 60 0.23 14.77 15.24
CA GLU A 60 -0.50 14.27 14.07
C GLU A 60 0.45 13.88 12.93
N ALA A 61 1.50 14.67 12.69
CA ALA A 61 2.53 14.36 11.69
C ALA A 61 3.33 13.11 12.07
N ALA A 62 3.75 12.97 13.32
CA ALA A 62 4.49 11.81 13.81
C ALA A 62 3.65 10.53 13.80
N GLU A 63 2.35 10.62 14.13
CA GLU A 63 1.41 9.51 14.02
C GLU A 63 1.23 9.06 12.57
N LYS A 64 1.18 10.02 11.63
CA LYS A 64 1.17 9.72 10.20
C LYS A 64 2.46 9.03 9.74
N GLU A 65 3.63 9.55 10.11
CA GLU A 65 4.93 8.96 9.76
C GLU A 65 5.05 7.53 10.31
N LYS A 66 4.65 7.31 11.56
CA LYS A 66 4.60 5.97 12.16
C LYS A 66 3.69 5.03 11.36
N LYS A 67 2.49 5.48 10.99
CA LYS A 67 1.55 4.67 10.19
C LYS A 67 2.13 4.30 8.83
N ASP A 68 2.80 5.25 8.17
CA ASP A 68 3.43 5.02 6.88
C ASP A 68 4.59 4.01 7.01
N ALA A 69 5.40 4.11 8.08
CA ALA A 69 6.47 3.15 8.39
C ALA A 69 5.95 1.75 8.74
N ASP A 70 4.86 1.64 9.51
CA ASP A 70 4.22 0.36 9.85
C ASP A 70 3.73 -0.36 8.58
N ALA A 71 3.21 0.39 7.59
CA ALA A 71 2.78 -0.14 6.30
C ALA A 71 3.97 -0.64 5.46
N GLU A 72 5.08 0.10 5.43
CA GLU A 72 6.31 -0.31 4.75
C GLU A 72 6.88 -1.60 5.35
N PHE A 73 6.97 -1.68 6.68
CA PHE A 73 7.43 -2.87 7.39
C PHE A 73 6.56 -4.09 7.11
N ALA A 74 5.24 -3.94 7.08
CA ALA A 74 4.32 -5.01 6.74
C ALA A 74 4.54 -5.52 5.30
N GLY A 75 4.79 -4.62 4.36
CA GLY A 75 5.13 -4.97 2.97
C GLY A 75 6.44 -5.74 2.87
N ALA A 76 7.49 -5.27 3.55
CA ALA A 76 8.80 -5.92 3.56
C ALA A 76 8.74 -7.32 4.21
N LYS A 77 7.98 -7.47 5.29
CA LYS A 77 7.76 -8.78 5.93
C LYS A 77 7.02 -9.75 5.00
N ALA A 78 5.99 -9.27 4.30
CA ALA A 78 5.26 -10.11 3.34
C ALA A 78 6.18 -10.60 2.20
N GLU A 79 7.06 -9.74 1.71
CA GLU A 79 8.06 -10.12 0.70
C GLU A 79 9.02 -11.20 1.22
N TYR A 80 9.56 -11.04 2.44
CA TYR A 80 10.46 -12.01 3.07
C TYR A 80 9.81 -13.39 3.26
N ASP A 81 8.60 -13.42 3.82
CA ASP A 81 7.86 -14.67 4.06
C ASP A 81 7.55 -15.38 2.73
N LEU A 82 7.24 -14.61 1.68
CA LEU A 82 6.97 -15.14 0.35
C LEU A 82 8.23 -15.69 -0.34
N VAL A 83 9.37 -14.99 -0.24
CA VAL A 83 10.65 -15.52 -0.74
C VAL A 83 10.97 -16.85 -0.05
N THR A 84 10.72 -16.94 1.25
CA THR A 84 10.91 -18.18 2.03
C THR A 84 10.02 -19.31 1.49
N LEU A 85 8.73 -19.05 1.24
CA LEU A 85 7.81 -20.02 0.64
C LEU A 85 8.26 -20.45 -0.77
N ASN A 86 8.73 -19.50 -1.59
CA ASN A 86 9.20 -19.76 -2.95
C ASN A 86 10.49 -20.59 -2.98
N VAL A 87 11.45 -20.32 -2.10
CA VAL A 87 12.66 -21.14 -1.95
C VAL A 87 12.27 -22.57 -1.57
N ARG A 88 11.35 -22.74 -0.62
CA ARG A 88 10.85 -24.07 -0.23
C ARG A 88 10.18 -24.80 -1.40
N ALA A 89 9.32 -24.10 -2.15
CA ALA A 89 8.66 -24.63 -3.35
C ALA A 89 9.66 -25.05 -4.44
N ALA A 90 10.66 -24.22 -4.71
CA ALA A 90 11.69 -24.51 -5.70
C ALA A 90 12.55 -25.72 -5.28
N ARG A 91 12.95 -25.81 -4.01
CA ARG A 91 13.70 -26.97 -3.50
C ARG A 91 12.90 -28.26 -3.62
N PHE A 92 11.62 -28.22 -3.28
CA PHE A 92 10.72 -29.37 -3.44
C PHE A 92 10.55 -29.78 -4.91
N ALA A 93 10.32 -28.82 -5.82
CA ALA A 93 10.18 -29.09 -7.25
C ALA A 93 11.46 -29.68 -7.88
N LEU A 94 12.63 -29.36 -7.34
CA LEU A 94 13.92 -29.90 -7.77
C LEU A 94 14.28 -31.23 -7.07
N GLY A 95 13.42 -31.76 -6.19
CA GLY A 95 13.71 -32.95 -5.39
C GLY A 95 14.83 -32.76 -4.36
N LEU A 96 15.22 -31.52 -4.07
CA LEU A 96 16.27 -31.15 -3.10
C LEU A 96 15.74 -31.05 -1.65
N SER A 97 14.43 -31.24 -1.47
CA SER A 97 13.74 -31.23 -0.18
C SER A 97 12.49 -32.10 -0.29
N SER A 98 12.20 -32.90 0.74
CA SER A 98 10.90 -33.55 0.92
C SER A 98 9.85 -32.59 1.48
N GLU A 99 10.30 -31.47 2.06
CA GLU A 99 9.44 -30.43 2.60
C GLU A 99 9.13 -29.39 1.54
N GLY A 100 7.97 -29.52 0.91
CA GLY A 100 7.38 -28.47 0.08
C GLY A 100 6.64 -27.42 0.91
N PRO A 101 6.12 -26.36 0.26
CA PRO A 101 5.21 -25.42 0.90
C PRO A 101 3.99 -26.17 1.43
N VAL A 102 3.72 -26.03 2.74
CA VAL A 102 2.55 -26.64 3.37
C VAL A 102 1.32 -25.81 3.02
N ALA A 103 0.22 -26.47 2.67
CA ALA A 103 -1.02 -25.78 2.28
C ALA A 103 -1.52 -24.81 3.38
N ALA A 104 -1.33 -25.16 4.65
CA ALA A 104 -1.68 -24.30 5.78
C ALA A 104 -0.84 -23.00 5.80
N ASP A 105 0.48 -23.10 5.67
CA ASP A 105 1.40 -21.94 5.66
C ASP A 105 1.06 -20.98 4.51
N VAL A 106 0.85 -21.55 3.31
CA VAL A 106 0.46 -20.80 2.10
C VAL A 106 -0.90 -20.12 2.30
N THR A 107 -1.87 -20.85 2.84
CA THR A 107 -3.22 -20.33 3.06
C THR A 107 -3.23 -19.20 4.08
N GLU A 108 -2.53 -19.37 5.20
CA GLU A 108 -2.50 -18.37 6.27
C GLU A 108 -1.76 -17.09 5.84
N PHE A 109 -0.66 -17.26 5.11
CA PHE A 109 0.06 -16.14 4.52
C PHE A 109 -0.85 -15.32 3.58
N PHE A 110 -1.52 -15.96 2.63
CA PHE A 110 -2.33 -15.22 1.65
C PHE A 110 -3.64 -14.66 2.19
N LYS A 111 -4.16 -15.15 3.31
CA LYS A 111 -5.27 -14.48 4.03
C LYS A 111 -4.85 -13.13 4.61
N THR A 112 -3.58 -12.99 4.98
CA THR A 112 -3.05 -11.81 5.67
C THR A 112 -2.19 -10.94 4.75
N TYR A 113 -2.00 -11.35 3.49
CA TYR A 113 -1.24 -10.59 2.52
C TYR A 113 -1.86 -9.20 2.31
N PRO A 114 -1.11 -8.11 2.54
CA PRO A 114 -1.63 -6.77 2.37
C PRO A 114 -1.94 -6.52 0.90
N VAL A 115 -3.20 -6.24 0.58
CA VAL A 115 -3.63 -5.83 -0.75
C VAL A 115 -3.70 -4.30 -0.77
N PRO A 116 -2.71 -3.60 -1.33
CA PRO A 116 -2.72 -2.14 -1.37
C PRO A 116 -3.82 -1.62 -2.30
N ASP A 117 -4.25 -0.38 -2.05
CA ASP A 117 -5.13 0.32 -2.96
C ASP A 117 -4.40 0.66 -4.26
N CYS A 118 -5.07 0.44 -5.38
CA CYS A 118 -4.48 0.71 -6.68
C CYS A 118 -4.47 2.21 -6.97
N GLN A 119 -3.37 2.69 -7.53
CA GLN A 119 -3.20 4.10 -7.90
C GLN A 119 -3.84 4.46 -9.24
N PHE A 120 -4.32 3.47 -9.99
CA PHE A 120 -4.97 3.63 -11.29
C PHE A 120 -6.29 2.86 -11.31
N LYS A 121 -7.18 3.31 -12.20
CA LYS A 121 -8.40 2.56 -12.56
C LYS A 121 -8.12 1.72 -13.80
N PRO A 122 -8.81 0.58 -13.99
CA PRO A 122 -8.82 -0.08 -15.28
C PRO A 122 -9.29 0.90 -16.36
N GLU A 123 -8.56 1.00 -17.47
CA GLU A 123 -8.82 2.01 -18.51
C GLU A 123 -10.11 1.78 -19.29
N ASP A 124 -10.68 0.58 -19.17
CA ASP A 124 -12.08 0.31 -19.52
C ASP A 124 -12.86 -0.24 -18.33
N SER A 125 -13.04 0.59 -17.30
CA SER A 125 -13.78 0.18 -16.12
C SER A 125 -15.22 -0.27 -16.43
N ASN A 126 -15.78 0.13 -17.58
CA ASN A 126 -17.11 -0.29 -18.02
C ASN A 126 -17.17 -1.75 -18.47
N LYS A 127 -16.02 -2.33 -18.84
CA LYS A 127 -15.88 -3.74 -19.20
C LYS A 127 -15.38 -4.61 -18.05
N THR A 128 -14.86 -4.02 -16.99
CA THR A 128 -14.42 -4.76 -15.79
C THR A 128 -15.50 -4.72 -14.71
N SER A 129 -15.90 -5.88 -14.20
CA SER A 129 -16.85 -5.93 -13.08
C SER A 129 -16.18 -5.88 -11.70
N ARG A 130 -14.86 -6.08 -11.61
CA ARG A 130 -14.11 -6.01 -10.35
C ARG A 130 -13.22 -4.78 -10.26
N SER A 131 -13.13 -4.23 -9.05
CA SER A 131 -12.11 -3.26 -8.72
C SER A 131 -10.72 -3.90 -8.81
N CYS A 132 -9.70 -3.07 -8.88
CA CYS A 132 -8.32 -3.54 -8.92
C CYS A 132 -7.90 -4.30 -7.66
N SER A 133 -8.34 -3.86 -6.47
CA SER A 133 -8.07 -4.60 -5.23
C SER A 133 -8.82 -5.95 -5.19
N ASP A 134 -10.03 -6.00 -5.75
CA ASP A 134 -10.78 -7.26 -5.85
C ASP A 134 -10.18 -8.24 -6.87
N ALA A 135 -9.60 -7.72 -7.96
CA ALA A 135 -8.84 -8.55 -8.90
C ALA A 135 -7.60 -9.16 -8.24
N MET A 136 -6.87 -8.39 -7.43
CA MET A 136 -5.75 -8.91 -6.63
C MET A 136 -6.21 -9.96 -5.61
N ARG A 137 -7.29 -9.71 -4.87
CA ARG A 137 -7.87 -10.71 -3.94
C ARG A 137 -8.30 -11.98 -4.67
N TYR A 138 -8.84 -11.86 -5.88
CA TYR A 138 -9.21 -13.01 -6.69
C TYR A 138 -7.99 -13.86 -7.06
N VAL A 139 -6.90 -13.27 -7.57
CA VAL A 139 -5.71 -14.08 -7.91
C VAL A 139 -5.04 -14.69 -6.69
N LEU A 140 -5.09 -14.02 -5.53
CA LEU A 140 -4.62 -14.58 -4.26
C LEU A 140 -5.46 -15.79 -3.83
N SER A 141 -6.78 -15.78 -4.06
CA SER A 141 -7.63 -16.94 -3.77
C SER A 141 -7.33 -18.12 -4.68
N GLN A 142 -6.87 -17.89 -5.92
CA GLN A 142 -6.45 -18.96 -6.83
C GLN A 142 -5.15 -19.66 -6.40
N VAL A 143 -4.35 -19.05 -5.52
CA VAL A 143 -3.16 -19.70 -4.94
C VAL A 143 -3.55 -20.69 -3.84
N THR A 144 -4.57 -20.33 -3.04
CA THR A 144 -4.99 -21.11 -1.86
C THR A 144 -6.08 -22.13 -2.18
N SER A 145 -7.01 -21.79 -3.07
CA SER A 145 -8.14 -22.60 -3.48
C SER A 145 -8.41 -22.41 -4.98
N PRO A 146 -7.58 -23.00 -5.86
CA PRO A 146 -7.75 -22.85 -7.30
C PRO A 146 -9.11 -23.38 -7.76
N GLU A 147 -9.84 -22.57 -8.53
CA GLU A 147 -11.16 -22.96 -9.06
C GLU A 147 -11.04 -24.00 -10.20
N LYS A 148 -9.91 -23.99 -10.90
CA LYS A 148 -9.57 -24.86 -12.04
C LYS A 148 -8.06 -24.92 -12.23
N SER A 149 -7.62 -25.80 -13.12
CA SER A 149 -6.24 -25.75 -13.63
C SER A 149 -6.07 -24.50 -14.50
N TRP A 150 -5.07 -23.68 -14.17
CA TRP A 150 -4.71 -22.47 -14.90
C TRP A 150 -3.64 -22.71 -15.97
N PHE A 151 -3.46 -23.95 -16.42
CA PHE A 151 -2.40 -24.31 -17.36
C PHE A 151 -2.57 -23.58 -18.70
N ASN A 152 -1.56 -22.80 -19.12
CA ASN A 152 -1.58 -21.98 -20.34
C ASN A 152 -2.74 -20.97 -20.41
N LEU A 153 -3.28 -20.57 -19.26
CA LEU A 153 -4.42 -19.65 -19.16
C LEU A 153 -4.01 -18.31 -18.54
N CYS A 154 -2.79 -17.82 -18.78
CA CYS A 154 -2.26 -16.59 -18.16
C CYS A 154 -3.14 -15.37 -18.44
N LEU A 155 -3.52 -15.14 -19.71
CA LEU A 155 -4.43 -14.07 -20.07
C LEU A 155 -5.83 -14.29 -19.47
N ASN A 156 -6.36 -15.51 -19.54
CA ASN A 156 -7.68 -15.80 -19.00
C ASN A 156 -7.75 -15.58 -17.49
N LEU A 157 -6.68 -15.90 -16.76
CA LEU A 157 -6.56 -15.64 -15.32
C LEU A 157 -6.70 -14.16 -15.01
N VAL A 158 -5.93 -13.29 -15.68
CA VAL A 158 -5.96 -11.85 -15.40
C VAL A 158 -7.27 -11.20 -15.88
N THR A 159 -7.81 -11.63 -17.02
CA THR A 159 -9.11 -11.18 -17.52
C THR A 159 -10.23 -11.56 -16.56
N ILE A 160 -10.27 -12.82 -16.11
CA ILE A 160 -11.28 -13.27 -15.14
C ILE A 160 -11.07 -12.54 -13.82
N ALA A 161 -9.84 -12.28 -13.37
CA ALA A 161 -9.59 -11.54 -12.14
C ALA A 161 -10.27 -10.15 -12.15
N TYR A 162 -10.11 -9.40 -13.24
CA TYR A 162 -10.78 -8.12 -13.45
C TYR A 162 -12.28 -8.24 -13.78
N GLY A 163 -12.77 -9.47 -13.99
CA GLY A 163 -14.15 -9.75 -14.34
C GLY A 163 -14.52 -9.12 -15.69
N ALA A 164 -13.57 -9.15 -16.63
CA ALA A 164 -13.72 -8.67 -18.00
C ALA A 164 -14.06 -9.81 -18.97
N PRO A 165 -14.67 -9.52 -20.13
CA PRO A 165 -14.83 -10.51 -21.20
C PRO A 165 -13.47 -10.91 -21.81
N GLN A 166 -13.36 -12.16 -22.23
CA GLN A 166 -12.17 -12.67 -22.92
C GLN A 166 -12.39 -12.62 -24.43
N THR A 167 -11.96 -11.55 -25.11
CA THR A 167 -11.94 -11.54 -26.59
C THR A 167 -10.55 -11.31 -27.19
N ILE A 168 -9.57 -10.89 -26.39
CA ILE A 168 -8.17 -10.90 -26.82
C ILE A 168 -7.65 -12.34 -26.74
N PRO A 169 -7.03 -12.88 -27.80
CA PRO A 169 -6.69 -14.31 -27.89
C PRO A 169 -5.53 -14.71 -26.97
N ASN A 170 -4.52 -13.86 -26.77
CA ASN A 170 -3.33 -14.17 -26.00
C ASN A 170 -2.64 -12.89 -25.46
N ALA A 171 -1.67 -13.07 -24.56
CA ALA A 171 -1.05 -11.97 -23.82
C ALA A 171 -0.19 -11.06 -24.72
N ILE A 172 0.48 -11.61 -25.73
CA ILE A 172 1.30 -10.80 -26.63
C ILE A 172 0.45 -9.93 -27.55
N ASP A 173 -0.72 -10.41 -27.97
CA ASP A 173 -1.69 -9.61 -28.73
C ASP A 173 -2.28 -8.49 -27.86
N GLN A 174 -2.51 -8.72 -26.56
CA GLN A 174 -2.91 -7.64 -25.65
C GLN A 174 -1.83 -6.56 -25.54
N TRP A 175 -0.56 -6.97 -25.35
CA TRP A 175 0.56 -6.03 -25.28
C TRP A 175 0.74 -5.23 -26.57
N ASN A 176 0.74 -5.91 -27.72
CA ASN A 176 0.94 -5.27 -29.03
C ASN A 176 -0.24 -4.38 -29.43
N GLY A 177 -1.46 -4.69 -28.98
CA GLY A 177 -2.66 -3.90 -29.21
C GLY A 177 -2.79 -2.66 -28.31
N MET A 178 -1.97 -2.56 -27.25
CA MET A 178 -1.95 -1.39 -26.36
C MET A 178 -1.33 -0.18 -27.06
N PRO A 179 -1.91 1.03 -27.00
CA PRO A 179 -1.22 2.25 -27.45
C PRO A 179 0.13 2.45 -26.74
N GLU A 180 1.16 2.91 -27.47
CA GLU A 180 2.53 3.00 -26.95
C GLU A 180 2.62 3.88 -25.69
N GLU A 181 1.83 4.95 -25.62
CA GLU A 181 1.74 5.86 -24.48
C GLU A 181 1.26 5.21 -23.18
N PHE A 182 0.57 4.07 -23.26
CA PHE A 182 0.12 3.29 -22.10
C PHE A 182 1.05 2.12 -21.78
N ARG A 183 2.08 1.88 -22.60
CA ARG A 183 3.10 0.86 -22.36
C ARG A 183 4.25 1.47 -21.57
N HIS A 184 4.38 1.06 -20.31
CA HIS A 184 5.51 1.44 -19.48
C HIS A 184 6.71 0.51 -19.72
N SER A 185 7.27 0.58 -20.92
CA SER A 185 8.41 -0.25 -21.35
C SER A 185 9.74 0.52 -21.24
N PRO A 186 10.83 -0.08 -20.72
CA PRO A 186 10.96 -1.35 -19.99
C PRO A 186 10.94 -1.13 -18.46
N ASN A 187 9.97 -0.38 -17.95
CA ASN A 187 9.89 -0.07 -16.51
C ASN A 187 9.47 -1.32 -15.74
N THR A 188 10.22 -1.70 -14.70
CA THR A 188 9.92 -2.86 -13.84
C THR A 188 9.10 -2.50 -12.61
N VAL A 189 8.98 -1.22 -12.29
CA VAL A 189 8.24 -0.71 -11.13
C VAL A 189 6.76 -0.61 -11.51
N ALA A 190 6.10 -1.76 -11.55
CA ALA A 190 4.67 -1.87 -11.86
C ALA A 190 3.83 -1.62 -10.60
N PRO A 191 2.91 -0.64 -10.61
CA PRO A 191 2.03 -0.41 -9.47
C PRO A 191 1.10 -1.61 -9.21
N PRO A 192 0.59 -1.79 -7.97
CA PRO A 192 -0.30 -2.89 -7.64
C PRO A 192 -1.52 -2.96 -8.57
N GLY A 193 -1.81 -4.16 -9.08
CA GLY A 193 -2.83 -4.48 -10.07
C GLY A 193 -2.43 -4.28 -11.53
N ALA A 194 -1.26 -3.70 -11.83
CA ALA A 194 -0.86 -3.52 -13.22
C ALA A 194 -0.66 -4.87 -13.90
N LEU A 195 -0.90 -4.95 -15.21
CA LEU A 195 -0.60 -6.13 -16.00
C LEU A 195 0.84 -6.05 -16.48
N MET A 196 1.65 -7.05 -16.13
CA MET A 196 3.05 -7.17 -16.52
C MET A 196 3.18 -8.21 -17.64
N PHE A 197 3.96 -7.91 -18.68
CA PHE A 197 4.01 -8.72 -19.91
C PHE A 197 5.41 -9.23 -20.24
N TRP A 198 5.47 -10.43 -20.83
CA TRP A 198 6.69 -11.05 -21.35
C TRP A 198 6.48 -11.64 -22.75
N SER A 199 7.55 -11.66 -23.53
CA SER A 199 7.62 -12.30 -24.84
C SER A 199 8.12 -13.75 -24.72
N PRO A 200 7.63 -14.71 -25.55
CA PRO A 200 6.68 -14.50 -26.65
C PRO A 200 5.21 -14.41 -26.24
N ASN A 201 4.79 -14.87 -25.06
CA ASN A 201 3.38 -14.85 -24.66
C ASN A 201 3.18 -15.14 -23.16
N HIS A 202 3.24 -14.12 -22.30
CA HIS A 202 2.85 -14.27 -20.90
C HIS A 202 2.40 -12.95 -20.28
N VAL A 203 1.44 -13.03 -19.34
CA VAL A 203 0.95 -11.91 -18.55
C VAL A 203 0.77 -12.33 -17.10
N ALA A 204 1.00 -11.39 -16.17
CA ALA A 204 0.75 -11.57 -14.74
C ALA A 204 0.20 -10.27 -14.14
N ILE A 205 -0.47 -10.38 -12.99
CA ILE A 205 -0.93 -9.22 -12.21
C ILE A 205 0.15 -8.84 -11.20
N SER A 206 0.57 -7.57 -11.20
CA SER A 206 1.42 -7.01 -10.14
C SER A 206 0.67 -6.95 -8.82
N LEU A 207 1.33 -7.31 -7.73
CA LEU A 207 0.86 -7.08 -6.36
C LEU A 207 1.56 -5.88 -5.70
N GLY A 208 2.37 -5.14 -6.47
CA GLY A 208 3.34 -4.18 -5.94
C GLY A 208 4.61 -4.85 -5.43
N ASN A 209 5.59 -4.04 -5.00
CA ASN A 209 6.85 -4.48 -4.39
C ASN A 209 7.57 -5.59 -5.19
N ASN A 210 7.61 -5.46 -6.52
CA ASN A 210 8.21 -6.43 -7.46
C ASN A 210 7.60 -7.84 -7.45
N MET A 211 6.47 -8.04 -6.77
CA MET A 211 5.77 -9.32 -6.69
C MET A 211 4.62 -9.38 -7.69
N ILE A 212 4.41 -10.57 -8.25
CA ILE A 212 3.37 -10.85 -9.24
C ILE A 212 2.60 -12.10 -8.87
N ALA A 213 1.31 -12.14 -9.21
CA ALA A 213 0.52 -13.35 -9.25
C ALA A 213 0.53 -13.92 -10.67
N SER A 214 1.03 -15.15 -10.82
CA SER A 214 1.24 -15.76 -12.14
C SER A 214 1.04 -17.28 -12.13
N ASN A 215 0.48 -17.82 -13.21
CA ASN A 215 0.30 -19.26 -13.38
C ASN A 215 1.57 -19.95 -13.90
N ASP A 216 1.67 -21.26 -13.66
CA ASP A 216 2.63 -22.19 -14.28
C ASP A 216 4.12 -22.00 -13.90
N VAL A 217 4.48 -20.99 -13.11
CA VAL A 217 5.90 -20.62 -12.83
C VAL A 217 6.68 -21.71 -12.09
N LEU A 218 6.13 -22.21 -10.98
CA LEU A 218 6.77 -23.23 -10.14
C LEU A 218 6.08 -24.60 -10.22
N GLY A 219 5.01 -24.71 -11.00
CA GLY A 219 4.28 -25.94 -11.22
C GLY A 219 3.08 -25.73 -12.13
N THR A 220 2.84 -26.70 -13.00
CA THR A 220 1.79 -26.70 -14.02
C THR A 220 0.39 -26.59 -13.42
N GLY A 221 -0.47 -25.76 -14.02
CA GLY A 221 -1.87 -25.57 -13.66
C GLY A 221 -2.12 -24.70 -12.44
N ARG A 222 -1.07 -24.18 -11.78
CA ARG A 222 -1.19 -23.50 -10.48
C ARG A 222 -0.81 -22.04 -10.57
N VAL A 223 -1.49 -21.21 -9.77
CA VAL A 223 -1.09 -19.82 -9.53
C VAL A 223 -0.06 -19.77 -8.41
N TRP A 224 0.97 -18.95 -8.61
CA TRP A 224 2.07 -18.72 -7.69
C TRP A 224 2.26 -17.22 -7.53
N ILE A 225 2.67 -16.79 -6.33
CA ILE A 225 3.17 -15.43 -6.16
C ILE A 225 4.69 -15.47 -6.16
N VAL A 226 5.30 -14.77 -7.10
CA VAL A 226 6.75 -14.79 -7.33
C VAL A 226 7.25 -13.39 -7.62
N SER A 227 8.56 -13.19 -7.59
CA SER A 227 9.13 -11.97 -8.17
C SER A 227 8.98 -11.98 -9.69
N PHE A 228 8.86 -10.82 -10.32
CA PHE A 228 8.84 -10.75 -11.79
C PHE A 228 10.12 -11.36 -12.42
N GLN A 229 11.26 -11.25 -11.74
CA GLN A 229 12.55 -11.84 -12.16
C GLN A 229 12.50 -13.37 -12.21
N THR A 230 11.66 -14.01 -11.39
CA THR A 230 11.50 -15.47 -11.38
C THR A 230 11.01 -15.99 -12.73
N ILE A 231 10.14 -15.25 -13.43
CA ILE A 231 9.68 -15.58 -14.79
C ILE A 231 10.85 -15.63 -15.76
N GLN A 232 11.69 -14.59 -15.74
CA GLN A 232 12.86 -14.48 -16.60
C GLN A 232 13.86 -15.60 -16.32
N ALA A 233 14.13 -15.88 -15.04
CA ALA A 233 15.07 -16.92 -14.62
C ALA A 233 14.59 -18.34 -14.98
N ARG A 234 13.28 -18.62 -14.89
CA ARG A 234 12.72 -19.95 -15.12
C ARG A 234 12.50 -20.25 -16.61
N TRP A 235 12.09 -19.26 -17.38
CA TRP A 235 11.65 -19.47 -18.76
C TRP A 235 12.50 -18.77 -19.81
N ASN A 236 13.50 -17.97 -19.40
CA ASN A 236 14.33 -17.16 -20.30
C ASN A 236 13.49 -16.24 -21.22
N MET A 237 12.37 -15.73 -20.69
CA MET A 237 11.43 -14.87 -21.43
C MET A 237 11.80 -13.39 -21.27
N PRO A 238 11.95 -12.63 -22.37
CA PRO A 238 12.18 -11.17 -22.31
C PRO A 238 11.00 -10.45 -21.67
N TYR A 239 11.28 -9.61 -20.67
CA TYR A 239 10.28 -8.72 -20.08
C TYR A 239 9.99 -7.54 -21.02
N LEU A 240 8.71 -7.22 -21.21
CA LEU A 240 8.27 -6.18 -22.13
C LEU A 240 7.95 -4.86 -21.41
N GLY A 241 7.35 -4.94 -20.23
CA GLY A 241 6.90 -3.79 -19.45
C GLY A 241 5.57 -4.06 -18.77
N TRP A 242 4.90 -3.00 -18.33
CA TRP A 242 3.58 -3.08 -17.73
C TRP A 242 2.60 -2.07 -18.33
N THR A 243 1.32 -2.32 -18.13
CA THR A 243 0.23 -1.42 -18.48
C THR A 243 -0.78 -1.38 -17.33
N ALA A 244 -1.56 -0.30 -17.22
CA ALA A 244 -2.82 -0.39 -16.51
C ALA A 244 -3.70 -1.50 -17.16
N PRO A 245 -4.60 -2.16 -16.42
CA PRO A 245 -5.52 -3.13 -16.98
C PRO A 245 -6.40 -2.46 -18.03
N ASP A 246 -6.23 -2.86 -19.27
CA ASP A 246 -6.98 -2.37 -20.41
C ASP A 246 -7.61 -3.55 -21.14
N PHE A 247 -8.94 -3.50 -21.17
CA PHE A 247 -9.78 -4.49 -21.80
C PHE A 247 -10.67 -3.84 -22.88
N ARG A 248 -10.31 -2.66 -23.40
CA ARG A 248 -11.06 -1.94 -24.46
C ARG A 248 -11.19 -2.74 -25.74
N ASN A 249 -10.15 -3.51 -26.08
CA ASN A 249 -10.16 -4.45 -27.19
C ASN A 249 -10.61 -5.86 -26.78
N ALA A 250 -11.09 -6.01 -25.54
CA ALA A 250 -11.70 -7.21 -25.01
C ALA A 250 -13.23 -7.24 -25.19
#